data_AF-A0A4R6RZ58-F1
#
_entry.id   AF-A0A4R6RZ58-F1
#
_cell.length_a   1.000
_cell.length_b   1.000
_cell.length_c   1.000
_cell.angle_alpha   90.00
_cell.angle_beta   90.00
_cell.angle_gamma   90.00
#
_symmetry.space_group_name_H-M   'P 1'
#
loop_
_entity.id
_entity.type
_entity.pdbx_description
1 polymer ?
#
loop_
_entity_poly.entity_id
_entity_poly.type
_entity_poly.pdbx_seq_one_letter_code
_entity_poly.pdbx_strand_id
1 'polypeptide(L)'
;MQLGARWSVGQTPHRGVPLELHAEIAAQEARFPAAGSWTLTWLEGRPRCALDELVLVSLDAAGDVTVRELAAEQVHSAIREDELGAGARASDVSGILDDDDDDWLS
;
A
#
# COMPACT_ATOMS: atom_id res chain seq x y z
N MET A 1 -12.83 4.68 25.74
CA MET A 1 -12.94 4.11 24.38
C MET A 1 -13.30 5.24 23.43
N GLN A 2 -12.42 5.59 22.49
CA GLN A 2 -12.69 6.65 21.52
C GLN A 2 -13.13 6.00 20.21
N LEU A 3 -14.38 6.23 19.82
CA LEU A 3 -14.94 5.62 18.63
C LEU A 3 -14.27 6.24 17.39
N GLY A 4 -13.85 5.39 16.45
CA GLY A 4 -13.39 5.84 15.14
C GLY A 4 -14.53 6.53 14.36
N ALA A 5 -14.18 7.21 13.28
CA ALA A 5 -15.14 7.86 12.39
C ALA A 5 -14.76 7.63 10.93
N ARG A 6 -15.74 7.63 10.03
CA ARG A 6 -15.51 7.55 8.58
C ARG A 6 -16.26 8.68 7.90
N TRP A 7 -15.64 9.33 6.92
CA TRP A 7 -16.28 10.36 6.08
C TRP A 7 -15.80 10.25 4.63
N SER A 8 -16.57 10.80 3.69
CA SER A 8 -16.21 10.80 2.28
C SER A 8 -15.18 11.88 1.95
N VAL A 9 -14.37 11.64 0.93
CA VAL A 9 -13.45 12.67 0.38
C VAL A 9 -14.23 13.91 -0.05
N GLY A 10 -13.70 15.10 0.25
CA GLY A 10 -14.33 16.39 -0.06
C GLY A 10 -15.50 16.77 0.85
N GLN A 11 -15.79 15.98 1.89
CA GLN A 11 -16.68 16.38 2.98
C GLN A 11 -15.92 16.99 4.15
N THR A 12 -16.61 17.75 4.98
CA THR A 12 -16.03 18.31 6.20
C THR A 12 -15.43 17.21 7.09
N PRO A 13 -14.14 17.31 7.48
CA PRO A 13 -13.51 16.34 8.37
C PRO A 13 -14.31 16.16 9.67
N HIS A 14 -14.36 14.94 10.19
CA HIS A 14 -15.06 14.66 11.44
C HIS A 14 -14.50 15.50 12.59
N ARG A 15 -15.34 15.93 13.55
CA ARG A 15 -14.96 16.77 14.71
C ARG A 15 -13.80 16.25 15.58
N GLY A 16 -13.45 14.96 15.43
CA GLY A 16 -12.33 14.33 16.11
C GLY A 16 -10.99 14.49 15.41
N VAL A 17 -10.96 15.07 14.20
CA VAL A 17 -9.74 15.32 13.43
C VAL A 17 -9.13 16.66 13.87
N PRO A 18 -7.89 16.69 14.40
CA PRO A 18 -7.20 17.93 14.75
C PRO A 18 -7.02 18.85 13.55
N LEU A 19 -7.09 20.16 13.78
CA LEU A 19 -6.99 21.17 12.73
C LEU A 19 -5.66 21.10 11.97
N GLU A 20 -4.58 20.69 12.66
CA GLU A 20 -3.25 20.48 12.08
C GLU A 20 -3.27 19.47 10.92
N LEU A 21 -4.15 18.48 10.96
CA LEU A 21 -4.28 17.47 9.91
C LEU A 21 -5.11 17.93 8.71
N HIS A 22 -5.87 19.03 8.81
CA HIS A 22 -6.82 19.43 7.76
C HIS A 22 -6.10 19.84 6.48
N ALA A 23 -5.00 20.59 6.61
CA ALA A 23 -4.20 21.00 5.46
C ALA A 23 -3.64 19.78 4.71
N GLU A 24 -3.14 18.80 5.47
CA GLU A 24 -2.56 17.59 4.89
C GLU A 24 -3.62 16.68 4.27
N ILE A 25 -4.78 16.54 4.93
CA ILE A 25 -5.94 15.84 4.37
C ILE A 25 -6.32 16.42 3.01
N ALA A 26 -6.48 17.73 2.89
CA ALA A 26 -6.82 18.38 1.62
C ALA A 26 -5.73 18.17 0.55
N ALA A 27 -4.45 18.18 0.94
CA ALA A 27 -3.35 17.90 0.03
C ALA A 27 -3.38 16.45 -0.49
N GLN A 28 -3.69 15.49 0.37
CA GLN A 28 -3.79 14.07 -0.02
C GLN A 28 -5.04 13.80 -0.87
N GLU A 29 -6.16 14.47 -0.61
CA GLU A 29 -7.35 14.39 -1.48
C GLU A 29 -7.04 14.86 -2.90
N ALA A 30 -6.27 15.94 -3.06
CA ALA A 30 -5.82 16.43 -4.36
C ALA A 30 -4.84 15.47 -5.05
N ARG A 31 -4.00 14.76 -4.26
CA ARG A 31 -3.04 13.78 -4.77
C ARG A 31 -3.69 12.47 -5.20
N PHE A 32 -4.75 12.04 -4.52
CA PHE A 32 -5.45 10.78 -4.75
C PHE A 32 -6.93 10.99 -5.13
N PRO A 33 -7.22 11.49 -6.34
CA PRO A 33 -8.59 11.78 -6.76
C PRO A 33 -9.48 10.53 -6.91
N ALA A 34 -8.87 9.33 -6.96
CA ALA A 34 -9.59 8.06 -7.02
C ALA A 34 -10.03 7.54 -5.64
N ALA A 35 -9.57 8.15 -4.54
CA ALA A 35 -9.91 7.72 -3.20
C ALA A 35 -11.35 8.12 -2.84
N GLY A 36 -12.09 7.21 -2.20
CA GLY A 36 -13.50 7.44 -1.88
C GLY A 36 -13.76 7.96 -0.47
N SER A 37 -12.95 7.54 0.51
CA SER A 37 -13.25 7.83 1.91
C SER A 37 -12.06 7.84 2.86
N TRP A 38 -12.21 8.63 3.91
CA TRP A 38 -11.32 8.72 5.05
C TRP A 38 -11.82 7.92 6.24
N THR A 39 -10.90 7.29 6.95
CA THR A 39 -11.16 6.56 8.19
C THR A 39 -10.25 7.11 9.30
N LEU A 40 -10.86 7.67 10.34
CA LEU A 40 -10.19 8.09 11.58
C LEU A 40 -10.19 6.93 12.58
N THR A 41 -8.99 6.61 13.04
CA THR A 41 -8.73 5.67 14.12
C THR A 41 -7.91 6.34 15.22
N TRP A 42 -7.96 5.78 16.42
CA TRP A 42 -7.21 6.27 17.58
C TRP A 42 -6.28 5.16 18.06
N LEU A 43 -4.97 5.40 18.01
CA LEU A 43 -3.96 4.46 18.48
C LEU A 43 -3.17 5.12 19.60
N GLU A 44 -3.21 4.54 20.80
CA GLU A 44 -2.54 5.08 21.99
C GLU A 44 -2.90 6.54 22.30
N GLY A 45 -4.15 6.92 22.00
CA GLY A 45 -4.64 8.30 22.15
C GLY A 45 -4.27 9.25 21.01
N ARG A 46 -3.57 8.77 19.97
CA ARG A 46 -3.19 9.57 18.80
C ARG A 46 -4.15 9.36 17.63
N PRO A 47 -4.61 10.45 16.97
CA PRO A 47 -5.46 10.35 15.79
C PRO A 47 -4.65 9.88 14.57
N ARG A 48 -5.22 8.93 13.82
CA ARG A 48 -4.66 8.44 12.56
C ARG A 48 -5.78 8.41 11.52
N CYS A 49 -5.62 9.19 10.46
CA CYS A 49 -6.55 9.30 9.34
C CYS A 49 -6.00 8.51 8.16
N ALA A 50 -6.66 7.43 7.77
CA ALA A 50 -6.33 6.65 6.59
C ALA A 50 -7.26 7.02 5.43
N LEU A 51 -6.70 7.28 4.25
CA LEU A 51 -7.44 7.52 3.01
C LEU A 51 -7.46 6.23 2.19
N ASP A 52 -8.60 5.54 2.17
CA ASP A 52 -8.86 4.33 1.36
C ASP A 52 -7.72 3.29 1.33
N GLU A 53 -7.02 3.15 2.46
CA GLU A 53 -5.81 2.29 2.60
C GLU A 53 -4.63 2.66 1.69
N LEU A 54 -4.63 3.86 1.08
CA LEU A 54 -3.56 4.37 0.21
C LEU A 54 -2.53 5.22 0.97
N VAL A 55 -2.99 6.03 1.92
CA VAL A 55 -2.14 6.92 2.71
C VAL A 55 -2.66 7.06 4.13
N LEU A 56 -1.74 7.20 5.06
CA LEU A 56 -1.98 7.41 6.48
C LEU A 56 -1.41 8.74 6.91
N VAL A 57 -2.27 9.61 7.43
CA VAL A 57 -1.90 10.90 8.02
C VAL A 57 -2.08 10.80 9.54
N SER A 58 -1.05 11.06 10.31
CA SER A 58 -1.07 10.95 11.78
C SER A 58 -0.21 12.01 12.46
N LEU A 59 -0.45 12.23 13.76
CA LEU A 59 0.44 13.04 14.61
C LEU A 59 1.50 12.14 15.27
N ASP A 60 2.74 12.61 15.30
CA ASP A 60 3.83 11.97 16.04
C ASP A 60 3.73 12.28 17.56
N ALA A 61 4.76 11.90 18.33
CA ALA A 61 4.79 12.19 19.77
C ALA A 61 5.06 13.67 20.10
N ALA A 62 5.73 14.41 19.19
CA ALA A 62 5.96 15.84 19.30
C ALA A 62 4.74 16.69 18.88
N GLY A 63 3.79 16.10 18.15
CA GLY A 63 2.63 16.80 17.57
C GLY A 63 2.85 17.23 16.13
N ASP A 64 3.93 16.78 15.49
CA ASP A 64 4.20 16.99 14.08
C ASP A 64 3.34 16.09 13.20
N VAL A 65 2.91 16.63 12.06
CA VAL A 65 2.15 15.90 11.05
C VAL A 65 3.06 14.95 10.29
N THR A 66 2.70 13.68 10.28
CA THR A 66 3.41 12.61 9.57
C THR A 66 2.49 11.99 8.53
N VAL A 67 3.04 11.81 7.32
CA VAL A 67 2.34 11.18 6.20
C VAL A 67 3.09 9.93 5.79
N ARG A 68 2.38 8.82 5.72
CA ARG A 68 2.91 7.53 5.29
C ARG A 68 2.05 6.97 4.19
N GLU A 69 2.62 6.77 3.01
CA GLU A 69 1.97 6.01 1.95
C GLU A 69 1.84 4.55 2.38
N LEU A 70 0.62 4.04 2.32
CA LEU A 70 0.24 2.65 2.57
C LEU A 70 0.17 1.93 1.22
N ALA A 71 1.22 2.03 0.40
CA ALA A 71 1.24 1.35 -0.89
C ALA A 71 0.85 -0.13 -0.67
N ALA A 72 -0.26 -0.54 -1.26
CA ALA A 72 -0.73 -1.92 -1.30
C ALA A 72 0.33 -2.74 -2.04
N GLU A 73 1.29 -3.24 -1.28
CA GLU A 73 2.43 -4.05 -1.70
C GLU A 73 3.31 -3.48 -2.82
N GLN A 74 4.59 -3.32 -2.51
CA GLN A 74 5.74 -3.95 -3.18
C GLN A 74 5.49 -4.76 -4.48
N VAL A 75 4.79 -4.23 -5.48
CA VAL A 75 4.81 -4.82 -6.82
C VAL A 75 6.15 -4.41 -7.45
N HIS A 76 7.14 -5.31 -7.37
CA HIS A 76 8.30 -5.40 -8.28
C HIS A 76 9.73 -5.00 -7.81
N SER A 77 10.09 -5.08 -6.53
CA SER A 77 11.51 -4.98 -6.14
C SER A 77 11.83 -6.09 -5.14
N ALA A 78 12.68 -7.10 -5.38
CA ALA A 78 13.77 -7.20 -6.33
C ALA A 78 14.02 -8.68 -6.70
N ILE A 79 13.80 -9.05 -7.96
CA ILE A 79 14.69 -10.00 -8.63
C ILE A 79 15.46 -9.17 -9.63
N ARG A 80 16.55 -8.56 -9.16
CA ARG A 80 17.55 -7.91 -10.01
C ARG A 80 18.94 -8.15 -9.43
N GLU A 81 19.28 -9.41 -9.33
CA GLU A 81 20.64 -9.96 -9.25
C GLU A 81 20.49 -11.27 -10.04
N ASP A 82 20.95 -11.44 -11.28
CA ASP A 82 22.33 -11.36 -11.73
C ASP A 82 22.32 -11.48 -13.27
N GLU A 83 22.65 -10.41 -13.98
CA GLU A 83 23.06 -10.50 -15.38
C GLU A 83 24.38 -9.72 -15.45
N LEU A 84 25.49 -10.46 -15.39
CA LEU A 84 26.62 -10.40 -16.35
C LEU A 84 27.90 -10.96 -15.70
N GLY A 85 28.09 -12.27 -15.83
CA GLY A 85 29.29 -12.97 -15.37
C GLY A 85 29.66 -14.18 -16.21
N ALA A 86 30.29 -13.93 -17.36
CA ALA A 86 31.24 -14.82 -18.04
C ALA A 86 30.71 -16.11 -18.69
N GLY A 87 31.00 -16.24 -19.98
CA GLY A 87 30.47 -17.30 -20.82
C GLY A 87 31.06 -18.68 -20.61
N ALA A 88 30.35 -19.67 -21.13
CA ALA A 88 30.94 -20.86 -21.70
C ALA A 88 30.00 -21.40 -22.77
N ARG A 89 30.56 -21.55 -23.97
CA ARG A 89 29.99 -22.33 -25.06
C ARG A 89 30.06 -23.81 -24.66
N ALA A 90 28.95 -24.53 -24.77
CA ALA A 90 29.00 -25.94 -25.12
C ALA A 90 27.63 -26.37 -25.67
N SER A 91 27.72 -27.03 -26.81
CA SER A 91 26.67 -27.63 -27.61
C SER A 91 25.91 -28.74 -26.88
N ASP A 92 24.85 -29.19 -27.56
CA ASP A 92 24.41 -30.59 -27.61
C ASP A 92 23.47 -31.06 -26.49
N VAL A 93 22.19 -31.24 -26.82
CA VAL A 93 21.65 -32.59 -27.07
C VAL A 93 20.13 -32.53 -27.29
N SER A 94 19.68 -33.14 -28.39
CA SER A 94 18.29 -33.51 -28.64
C SER A 94 17.85 -34.63 -27.68
N GLY A 95 16.64 -34.56 -27.15
CA GLY A 95 16.01 -35.69 -26.46
C GLY A 95 14.65 -35.29 -25.90
N ILE A 96 13.58 -35.43 -26.69
CA ILE A 96 12.57 -36.49 -26.55
C ILE A 96 11.39 -36.00 -25.71
N LEU A 97 10.28 -35.86 -26.42
CA LEU A 97 8.91 -35.90 -25.90
C LEU A 97 8.66 -37.30 -25.34
N ASP A 98 8.16 -37.35 -24.11
CA ASP A 98 7.56 -38.49 -23.41
C ASP A 98 6.51 -37.79 -22.53
N ASP A 99 5.21 -37.70 -22.85
CA ASP A 99 4.19 -38.71 -23.15
C ASP A 99 4.12 -39.83 -22.12
N ASP A 100 3.50 -39.52 -20.97
CA ASP A 100 2.76 -40.39 -20.03
C ASP A 100 2.49 -39.48 -18.79
N ASP A 101 1.32 -39.31 -18.20
CA ASP A 101 0.20 -40.21 -18.01
C ASP A 101 -1.01 -39.32 -17.61
N ASP A 102 -1.91 -39.10 -18.57
CA ASP A 102 -3.21 -38.44 -18.38
C ASP A 102 -4.20 -39.53 -17.91
N ASP A 103 -4.06 -39.99 -16.66
CA ASP A 103 -4.98 -40.94 -16.00
C ASP A 103 -5.42 -40.45 -14.61
N TRP A 104 -5.77 -39.17 -14.50
CA TRP A 104 -6.58 -38.68 -13.37
C TRP A 104 -8.07 -38.79 -13.71
N LEU A 105 -8.49 -40.03 -14.00
CA LEU A 105 -9.86 -40.46 -14.19
C LEU A 105 -10.54 -40.73 -12.83
N SER A 106 -11.48 -39.87 -12.45
CA SER A 106 -12.75 -40.22 -11.76
C SER A 106 -13.70 -39.02 -11.73
#